data_AF-A0A378PKM8-F1
#
_entry.id   AF-A0A378PKM8-F1
#
_cell.length_a   1.000
_cell.length_b   1.000
_cell.length_c   1.000
_cell.angle_alpha   90.00
_cell.angle_beta   90.00
_cell.angle_gamma   90.00
#
_symmetry.space_group_name_H-M   'P 1'
#
loop_
_entity.id
_entity.type
_entity.pdbx_description
1 polymer ?
#
loop_
_entity_poly.entity_id
_entity_poly.type
_entity_poly.pdbx_seq_one_letter_code
_entity_poly.pdbx_strand_id
1 'polypeptide(L)'
;MIEVQQVLTNLSAKRTENDTHERLAKKFVRPPFGQQINLLQKTISGFGGGRGSGKTIYLKYFSHWMQLNKKIATDVNSLESVIFYWKPDTTFYRSISRKLDGKIAGNLFSSMVTLEVTQELISFMINACEHQGLSIDRFLSDSKILQLLQNTFSEKGCALEDLKNNLDIQKSRLYSQALQGEPFFVYPPNILKNIYVLRFLLMSLKI
;
A
#
# COMPACT_ATOMS: atom_id res chain seq x y z
N MET A 1 -2.18 -29.32 26.57
CA MET A 1 -1.85 -29.54 25.14
C MET A 1 -2.17 -28.27 24.39
N ILE A 2 -1.16 -27.55 23.89
CA ILE A 2 -1.39 -26.41 22.99
C ILE A 2 -1.80 -27.02 21.65
N GLU A 3 -3.03 -26.74 21.20
CA GLU A 3 -3.53 -27.29 19.94
C GLU A 3 -2.60 -26.92 18.79
N VAL A 4 -2.33 -27.87 17.89
CA VAL A 4 -1.48 -27.67 16.71
C VAL A 4 -1.94 -26.45 15.88
N GLN A 5 -3.24 -26.14 15.90
CA GLN A 5 -3.77 -24.91 15.31
C GLN A 5 -3.26 -23.63 15.99
N GLN A 6 -3.20 -23.58 17.32
CA GLN A 6 -2.61 -22.43 18.05
C GLN A 6 -1.12 -22.28 17.74
N VAL A 7 -0.37 -23.39 17.62
CA VAL A 7 1.05 -23.35 17.23
C VAL A 7 1.22 -22.82 15.81
N LEU A 8 0.44 -23.32 14.84
CA LEU A 8 0.48 -22.85 13.45
C LEU A 8 0.05 -21.39 13.31
N THR A 9 -0.92 -20.94 14.11
CA THR A 9 -1.38 -19.55 14.16
C THR A 9 -0.28 -18.65 14.76
N ASN A 10 0.39 -19.10 15.82
CA ASN A 10 1.51 -18.36 16.43
C ASN A 10 2.76 -18.31 15.52
N LEU A 11 3.06 -19.37 14.78
CA LEU A 11 4.17 -19.41 13.82
C LEU A 11 3.89 -18.55 12.59
N SER A 12 2.64 -18.50 12.12
CA SER A 12 2.24 -17.62 11.03
C SER A 12 2.18 -16.15 11.48
N ALA A 13 1.78 -15.86 12.72
CA ALA A 13 1.85 -14.53 13.33
C ALA A 13 3.30 -14.02 13.53
N LYS A 14 4.25 -14.91 13.85
CA LYS A 14 5.70 -14.60 13.98
C LYS A 14 6.43 -14.43 12.65
N ARG A 15 5.75 -14.51 11.51
CA ARG A 15 6.36 -14.19 10.22
C ARG A 15 6.74 -12.72 10.21
N THR A 16 7.94 -12.43 9.74
CA THR A 16 8.47 -11.07 9.57
C THR A 16 7.59 -10.20 8.64
N GLU A 17 6.72 -10.86 7.86
CA GLU A 17 5.66 -10.24 7.06
C GLU A 17 4.65 -9.45 7.90
N ASN A 18 4.44 -9.82 9.16
CA ASN A 18 3.49 -9.22 10.09
C ASN A 18 4.17 -8.32 11.13
N ASP A 19 5.49 -8.16 11.06
CA ASP A 19 6.22 -7.23 11.91
C ASP A 19 5.92 -5.79 11.51
N THR A 20 5.89 -4.90 12.51
CA THR A 20 5.79 -3.45 12.29
C THR A 20 7.04 -2.95 11.55
N HIS A 21 6.87 -1.92 10.72
CA HIS A 21 7.96 -1.30 9.97
C HIS A 21 9.11 -0.83 10.88
N GLU A 22 8.80 -0.29 12.07
CA GLU A 22 9.79 0.11 13.07
C GLU A 22 10.63 -1.07 13.59
N ARG A 23 10.00 -2.23 13.86
CA ARG A 23 10.72 -3.43 14.35
C ARG A 23 11.58 -4.05 13.26
N LEU A 24 11.10 -4.02 12.03
CA LEU A 24 11.84 -4.51 10.86
C LEU A 24 13.08 -3.66 10.60
N ALA A 25 12.97 -2.33 10.68
CA ALA A 25 14.08 -1.43 10.44
C ALA A 25 15.26 -1.67 11.39
N LYS A 26 14.98 -1.93 12.67
CA LYS A 26 16.02 -2.22 13.68
C LYS A 26 16.74 -3.55 13.45
N LYS A 27 16.12 -4.49 12.73
CA LYS A 27 16.65 -5.86 12.53
C LYS A 27 17.22 -6.10 11.16
N PHE A 28 16.87 -5.28 10.17
CA PHE A 28 17.26 -5.49 8.79
C PHE A 28 18.66 -4.95 8.53
N VAL A 29 19.59 -5.85 8.23
CA VAL A 29 20.92 -5.50 7.75
C VAL A 29 20.85 -5.29 6.24
N ARG A 30 21.13 -4.08 5.77
CA ARG A 30 21.17 -3.75 4.34
C ARG A 30 22.26 -4.58 3.65
N PRO A 31 21.94 -5.36 2.59
CA PRO A 31 22.97 -6.08 1.85
C PRO A 31 23.96 -5.09 1.19
N PRO A 32 25.28 -5.40 1.17
CA PRO A 32 26.32 -4.49 0.65
C PRO A 32 26.09 -4.07 -0.81
N PHE A 33 25.53 -4.97 -1.63
CA PHE A 33 25.21 -4.75 -3.04
C PHE A 33 23.84 -4.08 -3.27
N GLY A 34 23.09 -3.76 -2.21
CA GLY A 34 21.74 -3.20 -2.32
C GLY A 34 21.69 -1.82 -3.00
N GLN A 35 22.80 -1.09 -3.04
CA GLN A 35 22.92 0.18 -3.78
C GLN A 35 23.04 -0.02 -5.31
N GLN A 36 23.50 -1.21 -5.75
CA GLN A 36 23.70 -1.53 -7.16
C GLN A 36 22.41 -2.04 -7.83
N ILE A 37 21.37 -2.34 -7.05
CA ILE A 37 20.09 -2.84 -7.55
C ILE A 37 19.11 -1.67 -7.66
N ASN A 38 18.98 -1.12 -8.87
CA ASN A 38 17.91 -0.18 -9.17
C ASN A 38 16.62 -0.95 -9.48
N LEU A 39 15.74 -1.05 -8.48
CA LEU A 39 14.44 -1.73 -8.61
C LEU A 39 13.48 -1.00 -9.55
N LEU A 40 13.67 0.31 -9.79
CA LEU A 40 12.82 1.08 -10.71
C LEU A 40 13.20 0.90 -12.18
N GLN A 41 14.45 0.59 -12.49
CA GLN A 41 14.93 0.42 -13.87
C GLN A 41 14.61 -0.96 -14.47
N LYS A 42 14.18 -1.92 -13.64
CA LYS A 42 13.80 -3.25 -14.10
C LYS A 42 12.33 -3.47 -13.81
N THR A 43 11.55 -3.83 -14.83
CA THR A 43 10.26 -4.50 -14.63
C THR A 43 10.57 -5.89 -14.06
N ILE A 44 10.82 -5.98 -12.75
CA ILE A 44 11.19 -7.22 -12.09
C ILE A 44 9.93 -8.07 -11.96
N SER A 45 9.83 -9.11 -12.79
CA SER A 45 8.71 -10.06 -12.81
C SER A 45 8.74 -11.10 -11.68
N GLY A 46 9.75 -11.05 -10.79
CA GLY A 46 9.74 -11.82 -9.56
C GLY A 46 11.10 -11.84 -8.84
N PHE A 47 11.05 -11.77 -7.51
CA PHE A 47 12.19 -12.10 -6.66
C PHE A 47 12.20 -13.62 -6.41
N GLY A 48 13.12 -14.34 -7.08
CA GLY A 48 13.34 -15.77 -6.85
C GLY A 48 14.05 -16.04 -5.52
N GLY A 49 13.66 -17.10 -4.81
CA GLY A 49 14.37 -17.57 -3.62
C GLY A 49 13.52 -18.46 -2.69
N GLY A 50 14.17 -19.27 -1.85
CA GLY A 50 13.50 -20.17 -0.91
C GLY A 50 12.69 -19.47 0.19
N ARG A 51 11.90 -20.23 0.96
CA ARG A 51 11.20 -19.68 2.14
C ARG A 51 12.23 -19.15 3.15
N GLY A 52 11.92 -18.02 3.79
CA GLY A 52 12.81 -17.41 4.79
C GLY A 52 14.00 -16.64 4.21
N SER A 53 14.17 -16.57 2.88
CA SER A 53 15.32 -15.89 2.25
C SER A 53 15.29 -14.35 2.33
N GLY A 54 14.42 -13.76 3.15
CA GLY A 54 14.36 -12.30 3.36
C GLY A 54 13.70 -11.47 2.25
N LYS A 55 13.19 -12.06 1.16
CA LYS A 55 12.60 -11.32 0.01
C LYS A 55 11.56 -10.27 0.40
N THR A 56 10.60 -10.64 1.25
CA THR A 56 9.56 -9.72 1.69
C THR A 56 10.13 -8.56 2.50
N ILE A 57 11.12 -8.84 3.35
CA ILE A 57 11.79 -7.81 4.15
C ILE A 57 12.57 -6.88 3.23
N TYR A 58 13.26 -7.43 2.23
CA TYR A 58 13.97 -6.67 1.22
C TYR A 58 13.03 -5.73 0.45
N LEU A 59 11.87 -6.20 -0.01
CA LEU A 59 10.87 -5.34 -0.67
C LEU A 59 10.34 -4.25 0.28
N LYS A 60 9.98 -4.63 1.51
CA LYS A 60 9.52 -3.67 2.53
C LYS A 60 10.58 -2.61 2.84
N TYR A 61 11.86 -2.96 2.81
CA TYR A 61 12.96 -2.02 3.04
C TYR A 61 12.91 -0.84 2.07
N PHE A 62 12.64 -1.07 0.78
CA PHE A 62 12.52 0.01 -0.21
C PHE A 62 11.16 0.72 -0.18
N SER A 63 10.20 0.25 0.62
CA SER A 63 8.89 0.86 0.68
C SER A 63 8.91 2.22 1.39
N HIS A 64 7.93 3.07 1.07
CA HIS A 64 7.80 4.39 1.71
C HIS A 64 7.61 4.32 3.23
N TRP A 65 7.06 3.23 3.75
CA TRP A 65 6.91 2.99 5.18
C TRP A 65 8.24 2.88 5.93
N MET A 66 9.31 2.51 5.24
CA MET A 66 10.66 2.38 5.82
C MET A 66 11.58 3.50 5.39
N GLN A 67 11.58 3.85 4.09
CA GLN A 67 12.47 4.88 3.54
C GLN A 67 12.14 6.28 4.06
N LEU A 68 10.85 6.63 4.15
CA LEU A 68 10.42 8.00 4.49
C LEU A 68 10.05 8.16 5.97
N ASN A 69 10.12 7.10 6.76
CA ASN A 69 9.74 7.16 8.17
C ASN A 69 10.79 7.93 8.97
N LYS A 70 10.45 9.13 9.46
CA LYS A 70 11.34 10.00 10.25
C LYS A 70 11.98 9.34 11.48
N LYS A 71 11.32 8.36 12.11
CA LYS A 71 11.88 7.65 13.28
C LYS A 71 12.96 6.63 12.92
N ILE A 72 13.03 6.28 11.64
CA ILE A 72 13.90 5.25 11.07
C ILE A 72 14.91 5.86 10.08
N ALA A 73 14.59 7.04 9.53
CA ALA A 73 15.08 7.53 8.26
C ALA A 73 16.62 7.43 8.13
N THR A 74 17.00 6.69 7.09
CA THR A 74 18.30 6.78 6.47
C THR A 74 18.30 8.03 5.58
N ASP A 75 19.47 8.56 5.25
CA ASP A 75 19.66 9.69 4.34
C ASP A 75 19.09 9.37 2.93
N VAL A 76 17.77 9.55 2.75
CA VAL A 76 17.08 9.33 1.48
C VAL A 76 17.26 10.60 0.65
N ASN A 77 18.38 10.63 -0.07
CA ASN A 77 18.71 11.72 -0.98
C ASN A 77 17.76 11.82 -2.19
N SER A 78 16.93 10.80 -2.46
CA SER A 78 16.00 10.80 -3.60
C SER A 78 14.79 9.88 -3.40
N LEU A 79 13.60 10.38 -3.75
CA LEU A 79 12.35 9.58 -3.79
C LEU A 79 12.38 8.50 -4.88
N GLU A 80 13.35 8.52 -5.80
CA GLU A 80 13.53 7.53 -6.88
C GLU A 80 13.94 6.13 -6.39
N SER A 81 14.20 5.93 -5.11
CA SER A 81 14.39 4.56 -4.56
C SER A 81 13.19 4.04 -3.79
N VAL A 82 12.11 4.83 -3.68
CA VAL A 82 10.94 4.50 -2.87
C VAL A 82 9.92 3.75 -3.72
N ILE A 83 9.49 2.58 -3.24
CA ILE A 83 8.47 1.76 -3.90
C ILE A 83 7.15 1.73 -3.13
N PHE A 84 6.07 1.45 -3.84
CA PHE A 84 4.81 1.02 -3.25
C PHE A 84 4.84 -0.50 -3.05
N TYR A 85 4.65 -0.94 -1.81
CA TYR A 85 4.57 -2.37 -1.52
C TYR A 85 3.14 -2.71 -1.13
N TRP A 86 2.46 -3.46 -1.99
CA TRP A 86 1.11 -3.94 -1.74
C TRP A 86 1.08 -5.46 -1.76
N LYS A 87 0.36 -6.07 -0.79
CA LYS A 87 0.13 -7.51 -0.71
C LYS A 87 -1.37 -7.76 -0.63
N PRO A 88 -1.98 -8.46 -1.60
CA PRO A 88 -3.40 -8.80 -1.54
C PRO A 88 -3.69 -9.74 -0.36
N ASP A 89 -4.87 -9.59 0.25
CA ASP A 89 -5.38 -10.52 1.26
C ASP A 89 -5.79 -11.85 0.61
N THR A 90 -4.81 -12.74 0.46
CA THR A 90 -5.04 -14.05 -0.16
C THR A 90 -6.02 -14.95 0.61
N THR A 91 -6.29 -14.66 1.89
CA THR A 91 -7.26 -15.41 2.69
C THR A 91 -8.67 -15.00 2.29
N PHE A 92 -8.91 -13.70 2.20
CA PHE A 92 -10.15 -13.14 1.67
C PHE A 92 -10.41 -13.64 0.24
N TYR A 93 -9.46 -13.47 -0.69
CA TYR A 93 -9.67 -13.90 -2.08
C TYR A 93 -9.99 -15.39 -2.19
N ARG A 94 -9.39 -16.26 -1.35
CA ARG A 94 -9.74 -17.68 -1.32
C ARG A 94 -11.17 -17.93 -0.83
N SER A 95 -11.65 -17.19 0.18
CA SER A 95 -12.99 -17.39 0.73
C SER A 95 -14.11 -17.00 -0.24
N ILE A 96 -13.85 -16.03 -1.14
CA ILE A 96 -14.80 -15.56 -2.15
C ILE A 96 -14.65 -16.26 -3.52
N SER A 97 -13.47 -16.80 -3.86
CA SER A 97 -13.15 -17.34 -5.19
C SER A 97 -14.08 -18.45 -5.68
N ARG A 98 -14.78 -19.14 -4.76
CA ARG A 98 -15.74 -20.21 -5.09
C ARG A 98 -17.19 -19.72 -5.21
N LYS A 99 -17.47 -18.47 -4.82
CA LYS A 99 -18.83 -17.92 -4.67
C LYS A 99 -19.20 -16.88 -5.73
N LEU A 100 -18.22 -16.32 -6.43
CA LEU A 100 -18.44 -15.21 -7.35
C LEU A 100 -18.25 -15.66 -8.79
N ASP A 101 -19.14 -15.18 -9.66
CA ASP A 101 -18.94 -15.31 -11.10
C ASP A 101 -17.69 -14.53 -11.55
N GLY A 102 -17.17 -14.84 -12.74
CA GLY A 102 -15.94 -14.23 -13.24
C GLY A 102 -16.00 -12.70 -13.42
N LYS A 103 -17.18 -12.15 -13.71
CA LYS A 103 -17.37 -10.70 -13.94
C LYS A 103 -17.43 -9.95 -12.60
N ILE A 104 -18.20 -10.47 -11.65
CA ILE A 104 -18.31 -9.97 -10.27
C ILE A 104 -16.96 -10.08 -9.58
N ALA A 105 -16.24 -11.20 -9.74
CA ALA A 105 -14.88 -11.37 -9.21
C ALA A 105 -13.91 -10.32 -9.79
N GLY A 106 -13.98 -10.05 -11.10
CA GLY A 106 -13.18 -9.00 -11.74
C GLY A 106 -13.49 -7.60 -11.21
N ASN A 107 -14.78 -7.27 -11.07
CA ASN A 107 -15.22 -5.99 -10.52
C ASN A 107 -14.79 -5.80 -9.06
N LEU A 108 -14.91 -6.85 -8.25
CA LEU A 108 -14.46 -6.84 -6.87
C LEU A 108 -12.95 -6.64 -6.79
N PHE A 109 -12.17 -7.41 -7.55
CA PHE A 109 -10.72 -7.25 -7.60
C PHE A 109 -10.32 -5.82 -8.01
N SER A 110 -10.91 -5.27 -9.07
CA SER A 110 -10.65 -3.89 -9.50
C SER A 110 -10.97 -2.87 -8.40
N SER A 111 -12.10 -3.05 -7.72
CA SER A 111 -12.56 -2.16 -6.64
C SER A 111 -11.62 -2.21 -5.44
N MET A 112 -11.21 -3.41 -5.06
CA MET A 112 -10.26 -3.67 -3.98
C MET A 112 -8.90 -3.03 -4.26
N VAL A 113 -8.34 -3.30 -5.44
CA VAL A 113 -7.07 -2.70 -5.87
C VAL A 113 -7.17 -1.17 -5.87
N THR A 114 -8.29 -0.61 -6.33
CA THR A 114 -8.50 0.84 -6.35
C THR A 114 -8.45 1.43 -4.94
N LEU A 115 -9.20 0.84 -4.01
CA LEU A 115 -9.21 1.31 -2.62
C LEU A 115 -7.83 1.16 -1.96
N GLU A 116 -7.21 -0.02 -2.06
CA GLU A 116 -5.94 -0.32 -1.40
C GLU A 116 -4.78 0.51 -1.95
N VAL A 117 -4.68 0.65 -3.28
CA VAL A 117 -3.62 1.49 -3.87
C VAL A 117 -3.84 2.97 -3.54
N THR A 118 -5.10 3.43 -3.48
CA THR A 118 -5.39 4.82 -3.08
C THR A 118 -4.96 5.07 -1.63
N GLN A 119 -5.29 4.16 -0.71
CA GLN A 119 -4.89 4.29 0.68
C GLN A 119 -3.36 4.28 0.84
N GLU A 120 -2.68 3.43 0.08
CA GLU A 120 -1.21 3.40 0.06
C GLU A 120 -0.64 4.70 -0.51
N LEU A 121 -1.26 5.27 -1.55
CA LEU A 121 -0.86 6.56 -2.12
C LEU A 121 -1.03 7.70 -1.11
N ILE A 122 -2.16 7.74 -0.39
CA ILE A 122 -2.41 8.72 0.68
C ILE A 122 -1.34 8.59 1.77
N SER A 123 -1.03 7.36 2.19
CA SER A 123 -0.01 7.10 3.21
C SER A 123 1.39 7.49 2.74
N PHE A 124 1.72 7.29 1.46
CA PHE A 124 2.95 7.78 0.87
C PHE A 124 3.03 9.31 0.89
N MET A 125 1.96 10.01 0.49
CA MET A 125 1.94 11.48 0.52
C MET A 125 2.18 12.02 1.92
N ILE A 126 1.56 11.42 2.93
CA ILE A 126 1.77 11.76 4.34
C ILE A 126 3.24 11.57 4.70
N ASN A 127 3.79 10.35 4.49
CA ASN A 127 5.16 10.06 4.84
C ASN A 127 6.18 10.95 4.09
N ALA A 128 5.92 11.26 2.82
CA ALA A 128 6.78 12.12 2.01
C ALA A 128 6.76 13.57 2.50
N CYS A 129 5.57 14.13 2.75
CA CYS A 129 5.44 15.49 3.29
C CYS A 129 6.11 15.57 4.66
N GLU A 130 5.84 14.59 5.53
CA GLU A 130 6.49 14.51 6.83
C GLU A 130 8.00 14.49 6.66
N HIS A 131 8.56 13.54 5.92
CA HIS A 131 10.01 13.39 5.71
C HIS A 131 10.68 14.71 5.27
N GLN A 132 10.07 15.43 4.33
CA GLN A 132 10.55 16.71 3.80
C GLN A 132 10.26 17.93 4.70
N GLY A 133 9.51 17.74 5.80
CA GLY A 133 9.09 18.85 6.66
C GLY A 133 8.05 19.78 6.02
N LEU A 134 7.32 19.29 5.02
CA LEU A 134 6.27 20.04 4.32
C LEU A 134 4.93 19.95 5.06
N SER A 135 4.16 21.04 5.03
CA SER A 135 2.76 21.02 5.45
C SER A 135 1.92 20.27 4.42
N ILE A 136 1.24 19.22 4.87
CA ILE A 136 0.40 18.39 4.00
C ILE A 136 -0.77 19.17 3.40
N ASP A 137 -1.40 20.04 4.19
CA ASP A 137 -2.55 20.84 3.74
C ASP A 137 -2.17 21.78 2.60
N ARG A 138 -0.98 22.37 2.69
CA ARG A 138 -0.42 23.21 1.62
C ARG A 138 -0.15 22.41 0.36
N PHE A 139 0.54 21.26 0.51
CA PHE A 139 0.84 20.37 -0.62
C PHE A 139 -0.42 19.89 -1.34
N LEU A 140 -1.46 19.49 -0.60
CA LEU A 140 -2.72 19.02 -1.16
C LEU A 140 -3.52 20.12 -1.87
N SER A 141 -3.48 21.34 -1.33
CA SER A 141 -4.15 22.50 -1.91
C SER A 141 -3.50 22.90 -3.24
N ASP A 142 -2.17 23.00 -3.27
CA ASP A 142 -1.41 23.43 -4.44
C ASP A 142 -1.49 22.41 -5.59
N SER A 143 -1.54 21.12 -5.24
CA SER A 143 -1.52 20.02 -6.21
C SER A 143 -2.89 19.62 -6.78
N LYS A 144 -4.00 20.12 -6.22
CA LYS A 144 -5.39 19.70 -6.53
C LYS A 144 -5.65 18.19 -6.37
N ILE A 145 -4.72 17.44 -5.78
CA ILE A 145 -4.83 15.98 -5.62
C ILE A 145 -5.98 15.64 -4.69
N LEU A 146 -6.12 16.36 -3.58
CA LEU A 146 -7.21 16.13 -2.64
C LEU A 146 -8.56 16.29 -3.33
N GLN A 147 -8.76 17.33 -4.13
CA GLN A 147 -9.99 17.52 -4.90
C GLN A 147 -10.24 16.37 -5.88
N LEU A 148 -9.20 15.87 -6.56
CA LEU A 148 -9.33 14.73 -7.45
C LEU A 148 -9.74 13.46 -6.70
N LEU A 149 -9.11 13.17 -5.56
CA LEU A 149 -9.44 12.01 -4.74
C LEU A 149 -10.87 12.12 -4.19
N GLN A 150 -11.23 13.27 -3.61
CA GLN A 150 -12.57 13.56 -3.12
C GLN A 150 -13.62 13.36 -4.23
N ASN A 151 -13.37 13.86 -5.44
CA ASN A 151 -14.29 13.66 -6.57
C ASN A 151 -14.38 12.20 -7.01
N THR A 152 -13.27 11.45 -6.95
CA THR A 152 -13.25 10.03 -7.33
C THR A 152 -14.08 9.17 -6.39
N PHE A 153 -14.06 9.47 -5.08
CA PHE A 153 -14.78 8.71 -4.06
C PHE A 153 -16.09 9.35 -3.60
N SER A 154 -16.49 10.48 -4.20
CA SER A 154 -17.68 11.25 -3.80
C SER A 154 -17.63 11.79 -2.36
N GLU A 155 -16.43 12.04 -1.84
CA GLU A 155 -16.13 12.49 -0.47
C GLU A 155 -15.79 13.99 -0.46
N LYS A 156 -16.70 14.86 -0.88
CA LYS A 156 -16.39 16.29 -1.08
C LYS A 156 -16.09 17.02 0.23
N GLY A 157 -15.03 17.85 0.23
CA GLY A 157 -14.74 18.79 1.32
C GLY A 157 -14.17 18.18 2.60
N CYS A 158 -13.90 16.88 2.64
CA CYS A 158 -13.28 16.21 3.79
C CYS A 158 -11.76 16.44 3.85
N ALA A 159 -11.17 16.40 5.05
CA ALA A 159 -9.72 16.42 5.19
C ALA A 159 -9.10 15.12 4.63
N LEU A 160 -7.79 15.10 4.39
CA LEU A 160 -7.11 13.90 3.88
C LEU A 160 -7.24 12.70 4.84
N GLU A 161 -7.16 12.96 6.16
CA GLU A 161 -7.28 11.90 7.16
C GLU A 161 -8.72 11.34 7.20
N ASP A 162 -9.72 12.21 7.07
CA ASP A 162 -11.12 11.80 6.97
C ASP A 162 -11.36 10.96 5.70
N LEU A 163 -10.79 11.38 4.57
CA LEU A 163 -10.84 10.61 3.33
C LEU A 163 -10.23 9.22 3.54
N LYS A 164 -9.06 9.13 4.15
CA LYS A 164 -8.39 7.85 4.43
C LYS A 164 -9.26 6.93 5.29
N ASN A 165 -9.87 7.46 6.35
CA ASN A 165 -10.80 6.72 7.22
C ASN A 165 -12.05 6.27 6.45
N ASN A 166 -12.62 7.13 5.61
CA ASN A 166 -13.78 6.79 4.79
C ASN A 166 -13.46 5.67 3.80
N LEU A 167 -12.27 5.68 3.19
CA LEU A 167 -11.80 4.59 2.32
C LEU A 167 -11.68 3.26 3.11
N ASP A 168 -11.24 3.28 4.36
CA ASP A 168 -11.17 2.07 5.21
C ASP A 168 -12.57 1.51 5.52
N ILE A 169 -13.53 2.39 5.77
CA ILE A 169 -14.94 2.00 5.95
C ILE A 169 -15.50 1.42 4.65
N GLN A 170 -15.26 2.08 3.51
CA GLN A 170 -15.70 1.61 2.19
C GLN A 170 -15.09 0.24 1.84
N LYS A 171 -13.81 0.03 2.15
CA LYS A 171 -13.13 -1.26 2.02
C LYS A 171 -13.78 -2.33 2.89
N SER A 172 -13.97 -2.05 4.18
CA SER A 172 -14.59 -3.00 5.12
C SER A 172 -16.00 -3.39 4.68
N ARG A 173 -16.77 -2.42 4.18
CA ARG A 173 -18.11 -2.66 3.60
C ARG A 173 -18.04 -3.54 2.37
N LEU A 174 -17.13 -3.27 1.44
CA LEU A 174 -16.92 -4.08 0.24
C LEU A 174 -16.58 -5.54 0.57
N TYR A 175 -15.70 -5.76 1.55
CA TYR A 175 -15.37 -7.11 2.04
C TYR A 175 -16.60 -7.83 2.58
N SER A 176 -17.38 -7.15 3.44
CA SER A 176 -18.57 -7.72 4.05
C SER A 176 -19.62 -8.10 3.00
N GLN A 177 -19.93 -7.18 2.09
CA GLN A 177 -20.89 -7.41 0.99
C GLN A 177 -20.45 -8.58 0.11
N ALA A 178 -19.17 -8.63 -0.28
CA ALA A 178 -18.63 -9.72 -1.08
C ALA A 178 -18.71 -11.09 -0.38
N LEU A 179 -18.50 -11.16 0.95
CA LEU A 179 -18.61 -12.40 1.71
C LEU A 179 -20.05 -12.91 1.82
N GLN A 180 -20.99 -11.98 1.92
CA GLN A 180 -22.43 -12.24 2.03
C GLN A 180 -23.09 -12.51 0.66
N GLY A 181 -22.41 -12.19 -0.44
CA GLY A 181 -22.97 -12.29 -1.79
C GLY A 181 -23.93 -11.13 -2.12
N GLU A 182 -23.83 -10.03 -1.37
CA GLU A 182 -24.66 -8.84 -1.55
C GLU A 182 -24.12 -7.95 -2.69
N PRO A 183 -24.98 -7.17 -3.35
CA PRO A 183 -24.53 -6.14 -4.29
C PRO A 183 -23.57 -5.15 -3.63
N PHE A 184 -22.48 -4.84 -4.32
CA PHE A 184 -21.47 -3.89 -3.86
C PHE A 184 -21.20 -2.81 -4.91
N PHE A 185 -20.76 -1.66 -4.43
CA PHE A 185 -20.35 -0.57 -5.30
C PHE A 185 -19.03 -0.94 -6.01
N VAL A 186 -18.98 -0.71 -7.32
CA VAL A 186 -17.79 -0.96 -8.13
C VAL A 186 -17.02 0.34 -8.28
N TYR A 187 -15.83 0.41 -7.68
CA TYR A 187 -14.96 1.57 -7.85
C TYR A 187 -14.24 1.45 -9.19
N PRO A 188 -14.34 2.47 -10.06
CA PRO A 188 -13.60 2.46 -11.31
C PRO A 188 -12.10 2.57 -11.03
N PRO A 189 -11.22 1.87 -11.77
CA PRO A 189 -9.77 1.93 -11.59
C PRO A 189 -9.15 3.28 -12.05
N ASN A 190 -9.92 4.37 -12.00
CA ASN A 190 -9.59 5.66 -12.61
C ASN A 190 -8.35 6.32 -11.99
N ILE A 191 -8.04 6.07 -10.72
CA ILE A 191 -6.80 6.57 -10.09
C ILE A 191 -5.57 5.93 -10.72
N LEU A 192 -5.62 4.63 -11.03
CA LEU A 192 -4.53 3.94 -11.73
C LEU A 192 -4.42 4.35 -13.20
N LYS A 193 -5.56 4.65 -13.85
CA LYS A 193 -5.55 5.19 -15.22
C LYS A 193 -4.90 6.57 -15.30
N ASN A 194 -5.03 7.36 -14.24
CA ASN A 194 -4.34 8.63 -14.10
C ASN A 194 -2.93 8.47 -13.51
N ILE A 195 -2.08 7.61 -14.12
CA ILE A 195 -0.63 7.55 -13.83
C ILE A 195 0.03 8.93 -13.84
N TYR A 196 -0.52 9.87 -14.63
CA TYR A 196 -0.11 11.27 -14.64
C TYR A 196 -0.26 11.96 -13.28
N VAL A 197 -1.21 11.56 -12.44
CA VAL A 197 -1.38 12.08 -11.07
C VAL A 197 -0.24 11.62 -10.19
N LEU A 198 0.17 10.36 -10.27
CA LEU A 198 1.36 9.83 -9.59
C LEU A 198 2.65 10.51 -10.07
N ARG A 199 2.78 10.73 -11.38
CA ARG A 199 3.93 11.44 -11.95
C ARG A 199 3.92 12.93 -11.57
N PHE A 200 2.77 13.58 -11.58
CA PHE A 200 2.58 14.96 -11.16
C PHE A 200 2.83 15.12 -9.65
N LEU A 201 2.45 14.14 -8.84
CA LEU A 201 2.78 14.01 -7.42
C LEU A 201 4.28 14.03 -7.18
N LEU A 202 5.00 13.13 -7.85
CA LEU A 202 6.46 13.05 -7.75
C LEU A 202 7.12 14.33 -8.29
N MET A 203 6.55 14.96 -9.33
CA MET A 203 7.02 16.24 -9.85
C MET A 203 6.65 17.46 -8.99
N SER A 204 5.60 17.39 -8.17
CA SER A 204 5.20 18.46 -7.25
C SER A 204 5.94 18.35 -5.92
N LEU A 205 6.39 17.14 -5.59
CA LEU A 205 7.36 16.86 -4.53
C LEU A 205 8.81 17.13 -5.00
N LYS A 206 9.00 17.90 -6.08
CA LYS A 206 10.32 18.24 -6.64
C LYS A 206 11.24 18.87 -5.60
N ILE A 207 12.11 18.00 -5.09
CA ILE A 207 13.56 18.18 -4.96
C ILE A 207 14.12 18.76 -6.26
#